data_AF-A0A3B9LDM5-F1
#
_entry.id   AF-A0A3B9LDM5-F1
#
_cell.length_a   1.000
_cell.length_b   1.000
_cell.length_c   1.000
_cell.angle_alpha   90.00
_cell.angle_beta   90.00
_cell.angle_gamma   90.00
#
_symmetry.space_group_name_H-M   'P 1'
#
loop_
_entity.id
_entity.type
_entity.pdbx_description
1 polymer ?
#
loop_
_entity_poly.entity_id
_entity_poly.type
_entity_poly.pdbx_seq_one_letter_code
_entity_poly.pdbx_strand_id
1 'polypeptide(L)' 'MTTPNLKIIEHPLVAAKLSILRAKTTAPGEFRRNMQEIAMLLLCEAAHAWTTTPIEL' A
#
# COMPACT_ATOMS: atom_id res chain seq x y z
N MET A 1 18.71 12.92 6.95
CA MET A 1 19.30 11.57 7.04
C MET A 1 18.67 10.73 5.95
N THR A 2 19.44 10.26 4.96
CA THR A 2 18.92 9.45 3.84
C THR A 2 19.13 7.98 4.16
N THR A 3 18.03 7.25 4.41
CA THR A 3 18.02 5.79 4.55
C THR A 3 17.86 5.16 3.16
N PRO A 4 18.93 4.60 2.56
CA PRO A 4 18.94 4.24 1.13
C PRO A 4 17.93 3.16 0.73
N ASN A 5 17.47 2.33 1.67
CA ASN A 5 16.52 1.24 1.43
C ASN A 5 15.10 1.54 1.95
N LEU A 6 14.80 2.81 2.26
CA LEU A 6 13.46 3.22 2.71
C LEU A 6 12.80 4.07 1.63
N LYS A 7 11.68 3.59 1.10
CA LYS A 7 10.77 4.37 0.24
C LYS A 7 9.54 4.75 1.05
N ILE A 8 9.27 6.05 1.17
CA ILE A 8 8.00 6.56 1.72
C ILE A 8 7.02 6.68 0.55
N ILE A 9 5.83 6.08 0.70
CA ILE A 9 4.81 6.08 -0.35
C ILE A 9 3.79 7.19 -0.05
N GLU A 10 3.82 8.24 -0.87
CA GLU A 10 2.96 9.43 -0.74
C GLU A 10 1.72 9.34 -1.64
N HIS A 11 1.00 8.21 -1.56
CA HIS A 11 -0.24 8.03 -2.32
C HIS A 11 -1.45 8.54 -1.52
N PRO A 12 -2.32 9.43 -2.07
CA PRO A 12 -3.45 10.01 -1.32
C PRO A 12 -4.38 8.97 -0.68
N LEU A 13 -4.70 7.89 -1.42
CA LEU A 13 -5.51 6.80 -0.88
C LEU A 13 -4.83 6.02 0.25
N VAL A 14 -3.50 5.88 0.24
CA VAL A 14 -2.78 5.24 1.34
C VAL A 14 -2.90 6.12 2.59
N ALA A 15 -2.70 7.43 2.46
CA ALA A 15 -2.83 8.37 3.58
C ALA A 15 -4.25 8.37 4.18
N ALA A 16 -5.29 8.40 3.34
CA ALA A 16 -6.68 8.35 3.78
C ALA A 16 -7.00 7.05 4.54
N LYS A 17 -6.63 5.90 3.98
CA LYS A 17 -6.88 4.58 4.60
C LYS A 17 -6.07 4.37 5.87
N LEU A 18 -4.83 4.84 5.89
CA LEU A 18 -3.98 4.77 7.08
C LEU A 18 -4.54 5.62 8.23
N SER A 19 -5.19 6.74 7.91
CA SER A 19 -5.88 7.57 8.90
C SER A 19 -7.03 6.81 9.58
N ILE A 20 -7.79 6.02 8.82
CA ILE A 20 -8.82 5.12 9.35
C ILE A 20 -8.19 4.03 10.24
N LEU A 21 -7.11 3.37 9.80
CA LEU A 21 -6.43 2.35 10.61
C LEU A 21 -5.89 2.88 11.94
N ARG A 22 -5.46 4.15 11.99
CA ARG A 22 -4.93 4.80 13.20
C ARG A 22 -6.02 5.24 14.18
N ALA A 23 -7.27 5.37 13.74
CA ALA A 23 -8.37 5.71 14.62
C ALA A 23 -8.69 4.53 15.56
N LYS A 24 -8.60 4.74 16.88
CA LYS A 24 -8.86 3.72 17.91
C LYS A 24 -10.29 3.17 17.86
N THR A 25 -11.23 3.93 17.31
CA THR A 25 -12.64 3.59 17.19
C THR A 25 -12.95 2.71 15.97
N THR A 26 -11.98 2.44 15.10
CA THR A 26 -12.18 1.64 13.89
C THR A 26 -12.58 0.21 14.21
N ALA A 27 -13.69 -0.25 13.63
CA ALA A 27 -14.20 -1.59 13.87
C ALA A 27 -13.25 -2.66 13.28
N PRO A 28 -13.15 -3.87 13.88
CA PRO A 28 -12.23 -4.90 13.41
C PRO A 28 -12.43 -5.34 11.95
N GLY A 29 -13.66 -5.26 11.43
CA GLY A 29 -13.95 -5.56 10.02
C GLY A 29 -13.43 -4.48 9.07
N GLU A 30 -13.63 -3.22 9.42
CA GLU A 30 -13.15 -2.07 8.66
C GLU A 30 -11.62 -1.98 8.67
N PHE A 31 -11.00 -2.30 9.82
CA PHE A 31 -9.55 -2.37 9.95
C PHE A 31 -8.95 -3.37 8.94
N ARG A 32 -9.46 -4.61 8.92
CA ARG A 32 -8.96 -5.66 8.02
C ARG A 32 -9.13 -5.29 6.54
N ARG A 33 -10.27 -4.68 6.19
CA ARG A 33 -10.53 -4.23 4.81
C ARG A 33 -9.54 -3.15 4.38
N ASN A 34 -9.40 -2.08 5.17
CA ASN A 34 -8.48 -0.98 4.86
C ASN A 34 -7.02 -1.46 4.81
N MET A 35 -6.62 -2.38 5.70
CA MET A 35 -5.28 -2.98 5.70
C MET A 35 -4.99 -3.73 4.38
N GLN A 36 -5.96 -4.50 3.89
CA GLN A 36 -5.81 -5.24 2.63
C GLN A 36 -5.73 -4.30 1.42
N GLU A 37 -6.52 -3.23 1.41
CA GLU A 37 -6.47 -2.23 0.35
C GLU A 37 -5.15 -1.44 0.34
N ILE A 38 -4.62 -1.08 1.52
CA ILE A 38 -3.28 -0.48 1.62
C ILE A 38 -2.23 -1.45 1.09
N ALA A 39 -2.28 -2.73 1.47
CA ALA A 39 -1.32 -3.73 0.99
C ALA A 39 -1.28 -3.82 -0.55
N MET A 40 -2.44 -3.72 -1.21
CA MET A 40 -2.51 -3.69 -2.68
C MET A 40 -1.77 -2.48 -3.27
N LEU A 41 -1.98 -1.29 -2.69
CA LEU A 41 -1.31 -0.06 -3.14
C LEU A 41 0.20 -0.12 -2.91
N LEU A 42 0.63 -0.65 -1.77
CA LEU A 42 2.04 -0.86 -1.47
C LEU A 42 2.69 -1.86 -2.42
N LEU A 43 1.98 -2.95 -2.75
CA LEU A 43 2.46 -3.94 -3.71
C LEU A 43 2.63 -3.34 -5.10
N CYS A 44 1.69 -2.50 -5.55
CA CYS A 44 1.79 -1.82 -6.84
C CYS A 44 3.10 -1.01 -6.94
N GLU A 45 3.43 -0.27 -5.88
CA GLU A 45 4.67 0.50 -5.79
C GLU A 45 5.93 -0.37 -5.70
N ALA A 46 5.86 -1.49 -4.97
CA ALA A 46 6.98 -2.42 -4.83
C ALA A 46 7.23 -3.23 -6.12
N ALA A 47 6.17 -3.54 -6.85
CA ALA A 47 6.19 -4.31 -8.09
C ALA A 47 6.60 -3.49 -9.31
N HIS A 48 6.77 -2.17 -9.17
CA HIS A 48 7.13 -1.28 -10.29
C HIS A 48 8.43 -1.69 -10.99
N ALA A 49 9.35 -2.36 -10.30
CA ALA A 49 10.62 -2.82 -10.86
C ALA A 49 10.55 -4.23 -11.51
N TRP A 50 9.37 -4.87 -11.53
CA TRP A 50 9.24 -6.20 -12.10
C TRP A 50 9.40 -6.18 -13.62
N THR A 51 10.16 -7.13 -14.13
CA THR A 51 10.35 -7.35 -15.57
C THR A 51 9.20 -8.16 -16.14
N THR A 52 8.82 -7.90 -17.38
CA THR A 52 7.78 -8.64 -18.10
C THR A 52 8.38 -9.43 -19.27
N THR A 53 7.67 -10.47 -19.70
CA THR A 53 8.00 -11.25 -20.89
C THR A 53 6.77 -11.36 -21.79
N PRO A 54 6.91 -11.26 -23.12
CA PRO A 54 5.79 -11.40 -24.04
C PRO A 54 5.22 -12.82 -24.03
N ILE A 55 3.90 -12.94 -24.19
CA ILE A 55 3.18 -14.22 -24.34
C ILE A 55 2.36 -14.12 -25.65
N GLU A 56 2.53 -15.10 -26.55
CA GLU A 56 1.70 -15.22 -27.75
C GLU A 56 0.34 -15.83 -27.36
N LEU A 57 -0.75 -15.21 -27.81
CA LEU A 57 -2.14 -15.59 -27.52
C LEU A 57 -2.79 -16.29 -28.71
#